data_AF-A0A699W496-F1
#
_entry.id   AF-A0A699W496-F1
#
_cell.length_a   1.000
_cell.length_b   1.000
_cell.length_c   1.000
_cell.angle_alpha   90.00
_cell.angle_beta   90.00
_cell.angle_gamma   90.00
#
_symmetry.space_group_name_H-M   'P 1'
#
loop_
_entity.id
_entity.type
_entity.pdbx_description
1 polymer ?
#
loop_
_entity_poly.entity_id
_entity_poly.type
_entity_poly.pdbx_seq_one_letter_code
_entity_poly.pdbx_strand_id
1 'polypeptide(L)'
;MMVVRGLERHLHLTIVEPHADPFAEVPAGAEFDFAAFVPLQLRAVLAAGRAPQLNTMRAILVGGAGVEPSLLAEIQQLTVPVYLTYGMTETASHMALRRLNGPDASAHYR
;
A
#
# COMPACT_ATOMS: atom_id res chain seq x y z
N MET A 1 3.66 10.84 -4.17
CA MET A 1 2.48 11.55 -4.73
C MET A 1 1.17 11.39 -3.93
N MET A 2 1.15 10.91 -2.68
CA MET A 2 -0.12 10.79 -1.93
C MET A 2 -0.79 12.15 -1.67
N VAL A 3 0.00 13.17 -1.30
CA VAL A 3 -0.51 14.54 -1.07
C VAL A 3 -1.14 15.14 -2.33
N VAL A 4 -0.42 15.15 -3.45
CA VAL A 4 -0.94 15.70 -4.72
C VAL A 4 -2.20 14.95 -5.16
N ARG A 5 -2.24 13.62 -5.06
CA ARG A 5 -3.45 12.84 -5.36
C ARG A 5 -4.63 13.23 -4.48
N GLY A 6 -4.38 13.46 -3.20
CA GLY A 6 -5.41 13.90 -2.27
C GLY A 6 -5.97 15.27 -2.63
N LEU A 7 -5.11 16.22 -2.97
CA LEU A 7 -5.53 17.56 -3.38
C LEU A 7 -6.31 17.54 -4.70
N GLU A 8 -5.77 16.89 -5.74
CA GLU A 8 -6.37 16.82 -7.08
C GLU A 8 -7.70 16.05 -7.12
N ARG A 9 -7.91 15.10 -6.18
CA ARG A 9 -9.13 14.27 -6.12
C ARG A 9 -10.02 14.59 -4.92
N HIS A 10 -9.74 15.68 -4.20
CA HIS A 10 -10.46 16.11 -3.00
C HIS A 10 -10.64 14.97 -1.97
N LEU A 11 -9.59 14.17 -1.76
CA LEU A 11 -9.60 13.09 -0.78
C LEU A 11 -9.35 13.64 0.62
N HIS A 12 -9.90 12.94 1.62
CA HIS A 12 -9.55 13.17 3.01
C HIS A 12 -8.14 12.63 3.30
N LEU A 13 -7.22 13.51 3.72
CA LEU A 13 -5.84 13.16 4.03
C LEU A 13 -5.62 13.13 5.54
N THR A 14 -5.26 11.96 6.06
CA THR A 14 -4.71 11.82 7.41
C THR A 14 -3.19 11.83 7.33
N ILE A 15 -2.55 12.77 8.03
CA ILE A 15 -1.09 12.93 8.05
C ILE A 15 -0.58 12.47 9.41
N VAL A 16 0.38 11.56 9.39
CA VAL A 16 1.06 11.03 10.58
C VAL A 16 2.57 11.10 10.39
N GLU A 17 3.32 10.98 11.47
CA GLU A 17 4.77 10.85 11.39
C GLU A 17 5.17 9.53 10.71
N PRO A 18 6.32 9.48 10.01
CA PRO A 18 6.80 8.24 9.40
C PRO A 18 7.03 7.15 10.45
N HIS A 19 6.27 6.07 10.36
CA HIS A 19 6.35 4.93 11.28
C HIS A 19 6.38 3.59 10.51
N ALA A 20 6.90 2.54 11.14
CA ALA A 20 6.89 1.19 10.57
C ALA A 20 5.47 0.64 10.42
N ASP A 21 4.63 0.85 11.43
CA ASP A 21 3.17 0.63 11.39
C ASP A 21 2.43 1.99 11.52
N PRO A 22 2.07 2.67 10.41
CA PRO A 22 1.36 3.95 10.48
C PRO A 22 0.02 3.89 11.20
N PHE A 23 -0.58 2.70 11.39
CA PHE A 23 -1.82 2.55 12.15
C PHE A 23 -1.65 2.71 13.66
N ALA A 24 -0.41 2.68 14.16
CA ALA A 24 -0.11 3.02 15.56
C ALA A 24 -0.30 4.52 15.85
N GLU A 25 -0.24 5.37 14.82
CA GLU A 25 -0.29 6.83 14.94
C GLU A 25 -1.71 7.41 14.69
N VAL A 26 -2.73 6.55 14.60
CA VAL A 26 -4.12 6.95 14.35
C VAL A 26 -5.06 6.33 15.38
N PRO A 27 -6.24 6.93 15.64
CA PRO A 27 -7.21 6.38 16.55
C PRO A 27 -7.59 4.94 16.21
N ALA A 28 -7.83 4.12 17.24
CA ALA A 28 -8.37 2.78 17.05
C ALA A 28 -9.71 2.85 16.30
N GLY A 29 -9.81 2.16 15.17
CA GLY A 29 -10.99 2.19 14.30
C GLY A 29 -10.94 3.23 13.17
N ALA A 30 -9.82 3.94 12.97
CA ALA A 30 -9.65 4.78 11.79
C ALA A 30 -9.74 3.94 10.50
N GLU A 31 -10.61 4.35 9.59
CA GLU A 31 -10.82 3.69 8.29
C GLU A 31 -10.18 4.49 7.16
N PHE A 32 -9.70 3.77 6.14
CA PHE A 32 -9.02 4.35 5.00
C PHE A 32 -9.46 3.62 3.74
N ASP A 33 -9.68 4.35 2.66
CA ASP A 33 -9.95 3.74 1.35
C ASP A 33 -8.67 3.38 0.60
N PHE A 34 -7.55 4.05 0.90
CA PHE A 34 -6.34 3.99 0.09
C PHE A 34 -5.09 4.33 0.89
N ALA A 35 -4.06 3.52 0.75
CA ALA A 35 -2.76 3.74 1.39
C ALA A 35 -1.61 3.31 0.48
N ALA A 36 -0.43 3.85 0.75
CA ALA A 36 0.82 3.46 0.10
C ALA A 36 1.87 3.13 1.16
N PHE A 37 2.59 2.02 0.96
CA PHE A 37 3.63 1.54 1.88
C PHE A 37 4.92 1.24 1.12
N VAL A 38 6.03 1.19 1.84
CA VAL A 38 7.21 0.42 1.40
C VAL A 38 7.10 -1.03 1.90
N PRO A 39 7.81 -2.02 1.31
CA PRO A 39 7.74 -3.42 1.73
C PRO A 39 7.94 -3.62 3.25
N LEU A 40 8.89 -2.91 3.84
CA LEU A 40 9.17 -2.96 5.29
C LEU A 40 7.94 -2.56 6.13
N GLN A 41 7.23 -1.51 5.72
CA GLN A 41 6.03 -1.05 6.44
C GLN A 41 4.90 -2.06 6.29
N LEU A 42 4.66 -2.57 5.07
CA LEU A 42 3.60 -3.55 4.86
C LEU A 42 3.84 -4.83 5.69
N ARG A 43 5.10 -5.27 5.80
CA ARG A 43 5.47 -6.38 6.69
C ARG A 43 5.17 -6.07 8.15
N ALA A 44 5.55 -4.89 8.65
CA ALA A 44 5.29 -4.51 10.04
C ALA A 44 3.78 -4.43 10.34
N VAL A 45 2.99 -3.87 9.42
CA VAL A 45 1.53 -3.79 9.49
C VAL A 45 0.89 -5.19 9.53
N LEU A 46 1.32 -6.11 8.66
CA LEU A 46 0.84 -7.50 8.66
C LEU A 46 1.21 -8.24 9.96
N ALA A 47 2.45 -8.09 10.42
CA ALA A 47 2.92 -8.67 11.69
C ALA A 47 2.15 -8.11 12.91
N ALA A 48 1.68 -6.87 12.85
CA ALA A 48 0.82 -6.25 13.86
C ALA A 48 -0.66 -6.71 13.79
N GLY A 49 -1.01 -7.67 12.92
CA GLY A 49 -2.35 -8.23 12.82
C GLY A 49 -3.36 -7.31 12.12
N ARG A 50 -2.90 -6.32 11.34
CA ARG A 50 -3.76 -5.31 10.69
C ARG A 50 -4.41 -5.79 9.38
N ALA A 51 -4.26 -7.07 9.01
CA ALA A 51 -4.87 -7.62 7.79
C ALA A 51 -6.38 -7.32 7.66
N PRO A 52 -7.22 -7.40 8.73
CA PRO A 52 -8.62 -7.01 8.64
C PRO A 52 -8.84 -5.55 8.24
N GLN A 53 -8.02 -4.63 8.78
CA GLN A 53 -8.08 -3.19 8.45
C GLN A 53 -7.56 -2.92 7.04
N LEU A 54 -6.54 -3.64 6.56
CA LEU A 54 -6.11 -3.55 5.17
C LEU A 54 -7.21 -4.00 4.19
N ASN A 55 -7.94 -5.07 4.54
CA ASN A 55 -8.99 -5.63 3.70
C ASN A 55 -10.25 -4.76 3.59
N THR A 56 -10.40 -3.69 4.39
CA THR A 56 -11.48 -2.72 4.20
C THR A 56 -11.14 -1.63 3.16
N MET A 57 -9.87 -1.51 2.78
CA MET A 57 -9.42 -0.55 1.77
C MET A 57 -9.86 -0.95 0.35
N ARG A 58 -9.88 0.02 -0.56
CA ARG A 58 -10.15 -0.20 -1.98
C ARG A 58 -8.92 -0.62 -2.77
N ALA A 59 -7.74 -0.14 -2.38
CA ALA A 59 -6.47 -0.53 -2.98
C ALA A 59 -5.29 -0.16 -2.08
N ILE A 60 -4.18 -0.89 -2.24
CA ILE A 60 -2.90 -0.59 -1.60
C ILE A 60 -1.82 -0.45 -2.67
N LEU A 61 -0.98 0.57 -2.54
CA LEU A 61 0.27 0.66 -3.30
C LEU A 61 1.46 0.21 -2.44
N VAL A 62 2.39 -0.52 -3.05
CA VAL A 62 3.69 -0.85 -2.48
C VAL A 62 4.76 -0.31 -3.40
N GLY A 63 5.71 0.46 -2.87
CA GLY A 63 6.77 1.09 -3.68
C GLY A 63 8.12 1.15 -2.98
N GLY A 64 9.09 1.81 -3.60
CA GLY A 64 10.42 2.06 -3.02
C GLY A 64 11.40 0.88 -3.10
N ALA A 65 10.93 -0.36 -3.16
CA ALA A 65 11.76 -1.54 -3.35
C ALA A 65 10.95 -2.71 -3.93
N GLY A 66 11.65 -3.77 -4.35
CA GLY A 66 11.03 -5.04 -4.69
C GLY A 66 10.41 -5.72 -3.46
N VAL A 67 9.45 -6.60 -3.70
CA VAL A 67 8.80 -7.42 -2.66
C VAL A 67 9.45 -8.81 -2.67
N GLU A 68 10.03 -9.22 -1.55
CA GLU A 68 10.61 -10.55 -1.39
C GLU A 68 9.54 -11.66 -1.32
N PRO A 69 9.88 -12.92 -1.66
CA PRO A 69 8.91 -14.01 -1.77
C PRO A 69 8.09 -14.28 -0.50
N SER A 70 8.68 -14.12 0.69
CA SER A 70 7.98 -14.33 1.96
C SER A 70 6.86 -13.31 2.17
N LEU A 71 7.15 -12.03 1.96
CA LEU A 71 6.13 -10.98 2.03
C LEU A 71 5.07 -11.15 0.94
N LEU A 72 5.46 -11.58 -0.27
CA LEU A 72 4.49 -11.87 -1.33
C LEU A 72 3.50 -12.96 -0.93
N ALA A 73 3.95 -14.00 -0.21
CA ALA A 73 3.09 -15.06 0.30
C ALA A 73 2.07 -14.55 1.34
N GLU A 74 2.48 -13.64 2.22
CA GLU A 74 1.57 -12.98 3.17
C GLU A 74 0.55 -12.09 2.44
N ILE A 75 0.99 -11.35 1.42
CA ILE A 75 0.12 -10.52 0.56
C ILE A 75 -0.94 -11.35 -0.16
N GLN A 76 -0.69 -12.62 -0.48
CA GLN A 76 -1.71 -13.50 -1.09
C GLN A 76 -2.92 -13.74 -0.18
N GLN A 77 -2.79 -13.55 1.14
CA GLN A 77 -3.89 -13.72 2.09
C GLN A 77 -4.81 -12.49 2.17
N LEU A 78 -4.40 -11.37 1.57
CA LEU A 78 -5.20 -10.15 1.52
C LEU A 78 -6.24 -10.23 0.39
N THR A 79 -7.44 -9.72 0.67
CA THR A 79 -8.52 -9.59 -0.31
C THR A 79 -8.51 -8.23 -1.00
N VAL A 80 -7.98 -7.18 -0.33
CA VAL A 80 -7.73 -5.88 -0.95
C VAL A 80 -6.71 -6.03 -2.09
N PRO A 81 -6.91 -5.40 -3.26
CA PRO A 81 -5.92 -5.45 -4.33
C PRO A 81 -4.66 -4.65 -3.95
N VAL A 82 -3.52 -5.33 -3.97
CA VAL A 82 -2.20 -4.77 -3.69
C VAL A 82 -1.41 -4.64 -4.99
N TYR A 83 -0.89 -3.44 -5.25
CA TYR A 83 -0.13 -3.14 -6.45
C TYR A 83 1.31 -2.74 -6.12
N LEU A 84 2.27 -3.42 -6.74
CA LEU A 84 3.66 -2.96 -6.75
C LEU A 84 3.82 -1.87 -7.79
N THR A 85 4.41 -0.76 -7.39
CA THR A 85 4.64 0.41 -8.23
C THR A 85 6.08 0.44 -8.73
N TYR A 86 6.29 0.78 -10.00
CA TYR A 86 7.61 1.11 -10.54
C TYR A 86 7.63 2.56 -11.02
N GLY A 87 8.65 3.29 -10.58
CA GLY A 87 8.90 4.69 -10.91
C GLY A 87 10.16 5.19 -10.23
N MET A 88 10.56 6.40 -10.57
CA MET A 88 11.76 7.07 -10.08
C MET A 88 11.43 8.52 -9.74
N THR A 89 12.39 9.23 -9.12
CA THR A 89 12.19 10.65 -8.77
C THR A 89 11.94 11.50 -10.02
N GLU A 90 12.63 11.20 -11.12
CA GLU A 90 12.55 11.87 -12.42
C GLU A 90 11.17 11.73 -13.06
N THR A 91 10.44 10.68 -12.72
CA THR A 91 9.08 10.42 -13.22
C THR A 91 8.02 10.95 -12.25
N ALA A 92 8.44 11.66 -11.19
CA ALA A 92 7.68 12.19 -10.04
C ALA A 92 6.90 11.14 -9.21
N SER A 93 6.52 10.03 -9.82
CA SER A 93 5.76 8.93 -9.24
C SER A 93 5.93 7.66 -10.07
N HIS A 94 5.07 6.68 -9.83
CA HIS A 94 5.03 5.48 -10.64
C HIS A 94 4.55 5.74 -12.06
N MET A 95 5.18 5.05 -13.00
CA MET A 95 4.75 4.97 -14.40
C MET A 95 4.16 3.61 -14.75
N ALA A 96 4.25 2.64 -13.85
CA ALA A 96 3.86 1.26 -14.08
C ALA A 96 3.37 0.58 -12.80
N LEU A 97 2.39 -0.31 -12.92
CA LEU A 97 1.77 -1.06 -11.82
C LEU A 97 1.75 -2.56 -12.11
N ARG A 98 2.05 -3.37 -11.09
CA ARG A 98 1.91 -4.82 -11.12
C ARG A 98 1.01 -5.28 -9.98
N ARG A 99 -0.13 -5.90 -10.30
CA ARG A 99 -1.04 -6.46 -9.29
C ARG A 99 -0.41 -7.71 -8.68
N LEU A 100 -0.26 -7.73 -7.35
CA LEU A 100 0.45 -8.77 -6.62
C LEU A 100 -0.44 -9.93 -6.17
N ASN A 101 -1.74 -9.71 -5.96
CA ASN A 101 -2.66 -10.70 -5.40
C ASN A 101 -4.03 -10.71 -6.11
N GLY A 102 -4.76 -11.81 -5.84
CA GLY A 102 -6.11 -12.03 -6.37
C GLY A 102 -6.12 -12.53 -7.82
N PRO A 103 -7.32 -12.70 -8.41
CA PRO A 103 -7.48 -13.33 -9.72
C PRO A 103 -6.83 -12.56 -10.88
N ASP A 104 -6.68 -11.24 -10.75
CA ASP A 104 -6.04 -10.41 -11.77
C ASP A 104 -4.57 -10.11 -11.46
N ALA A 105 -3.94 -10.88 -10.56
CA ALA A 105 -2.50 -10.80 -10.33
C ALA A 105 -1.73 -11.05 -11.63
N SER A 106 -0.59 -10.36 -11.79
CA SER A 106 0.22 -10.47 -13.01
C SER A 106 1.70 -10.49 -12.68
N ALA A 107 2.47 -11.24 -13.48
CA ALA A 107 3.93 -11.21 -13.44
C ALA A 107 4.50 -9.91 -14.02
N HIS A 108 3.72 -9.19 -14.83
CA HIS A 108 4.17 -8.05 -15.61
C HIS A 108 3.58 -6.73 -15.11
N TYR A 109 4.36 -5.68 -15.26
CA TYR A 109 3.88 -4.32 -15.09
C TYR A 109 3.00 -3.90 -16.27
N ARG A 110 2.00 -3.07 -15.98
CA ARG A 110 1.12 -2.40 -16.96
C ARG A 110 1.09 -0.90 -16.72
#